data_AF-A0A1F4MM49-F1
#
_entry.id   AF-A0A1F4MM49-F1
#
_cell.length_a   1.000
_cell.length_b   1.000
_cell.length_c   1.000
_cell.angle_alpha   90.00
_cell.angle_beta   90.00
_cell.angle_gamma   90.00
#
_symmetry.space_group_name_H-M   'P 1'
#
loop_
_entity.id
_entity.type
_entity.pdbx_description
1 polymer ?
#
loop_
_entity_poly.entity_id
_entity_poly.type
_entity_poly.pdbx_seq_one_letter_code
_entity_poly.pdbx_strand_id
1 'polypeptide(L)' 'MTVPLSYVEQNHLNAGSRMAIEIVGDELKIRPQRPRKSLRELLDETPAGLCRADGWDELEAVGGEL' A
#
# COMPACT_ATOMS: atom_id res chain seq x y z
N MET A 1 -3.98 3.07 27.56
CA MET A 1 -3.04 3.68 26.60
C MET A 1 -3.80 4.72 25.80
N THR A 2 -3.26 5.92 25.65
CA THR A 2 -3.82 6.98 24.79
C THR A 2 -2.97 7.09 23.52
N VAL A 3 -3.61 7.36 22.38
CA VAL A 3 -2.90 7.61 21.12
C VAL A 3 -2.71 9.12 20.98
N PRO A 4 -1.48 9.62 20.75
CA PRO A 4 -1.25 11.06 20.57
C PRO A 4 -2.06 11.64 19.41
N LEU A 5 -2.58 12.86 19.58
CA LEU A 5 -3.40 13.53 18.57
C LEU A 5 -2.64 13.69 17.24
N SER A 6 -1.35 14.02 17.30
CA SER A 6 -0.50 14.12 16.11
C SER A 6 -0.46 12.83 15.29
N TYR A 7 -0.47 11.67 15.96
CA TYR A 7 -0.49 10.38 15.29
C TYR A 7 -1.85 10.11 14.62
N VAL A 8 -2.94 10.52 15.26
CA VAL A 8 -4.31 10.43 14.72
C VAL A 8 -4.42 11.26 13.45
N GLU A 9 -3.96 12.52 13.48
CA GLU A 9 -4.02 13.45 12.36
C GLU A 9 -3.16 12.99 11.18
N GLN A 10 -1.89 12.62 11.43
CA GLN A 10 -0.95 12.17 10.39
C GLN A 10 -1.41 10.90 9.66
N ASN A 11 -2.18 10.04 10.33
CA ASN A 11 -2.65 8.78 9.78
C ASN A 11 -4.13 8.82 9.38
N HIS A 12 -4.77 10.00 9.43
CA HIS A 12 -6.18 10.20 9.12
C HIS A 12 -7.12 9.23 9.86
N LEU A 13 -6.80 8.97 11.14
CA LEU A 13 -7.59 8.07 11.96
C LEU A 13 -8.84 8.76 12.50
N ASN A 14 -9.92 8.00 12.59
CA ASN A 14 -11.19 8.41 13.18
C ASN A 14 -11.68 7.37 14.19
N ALA A 15 -12.69 7.73 14.99
CA ALA A 15 -13.29 6.79 15.92
C ALA A 15 -13.85 5.57 15.15
N GLY A 16 -13.44 4.36 15.55
CA GLY A 16 -13.79 3.12 14.85
C GLY A 16 -12.80 2.69 13.75
N SER A 17 -11.74 3.47 13.49
CA SER A 17 -10.63 3.05 12.62
C SER A 17 -10.04 1.72 13.08
N ARG A 18 -9.76 0.83 12.11
CA ARG A 18 -9.13 -0.46 12.38
C ARG A 18 -7.62 -0.29 12.57
N MET A 19 -7.07 -1.00 13.55
CA MET A 19 -5.66 -0.99 13.89
C MET A 19 -5.11 -2.42 13.84
N ALA A 20 -3.90 -2.56 13.32
CA ALA A 20 -3.10 -3.77 13.46
C ALA A 20 -2.28 -3.67 14.75
N ILE A 21 -2.27 -4.76 15.52
CA ILE A 21 -1.54 -4.88 16.78
C ILE A 21 -0.63 -6.08 16.66
N GLU A 22 0.62 -5.90 17.05
CA GLU A 22 1.64 -6.94 17.05
C GLU A 22 2.44 -6.86 18.35
N ILE A 23 2.71 -8.01 18.96
CA ILE A 23 3.56 -8.12 20.14
C ILE A 23 4.86 -8.75 19.70
N VAL A 24 5.98 -8.06 19.93
CA VAL A 24 7.32 -8.53 19.56
C VAL A 24 8.20 -8.48 20.80
N GLY A 25 8.40 -9.63 21.45
CA GLY A 25 9.10 -9.70 22.72
C GLY A 25 8.35 -8.93 23.81
N ASP A 26 8.97 -7.87 24.31
CA ASP A 26 8.41 -6.94 25.30
C ASP A 26 7.78 -5.68 24.67
N GLU A 27 7.81 -5.53 23.34
CA GLU A 27 7.23 -4.39 22.63
C GLU A 27 5.80 -4.65 22.14
N LEU A 28 4.92 -3.64 22.29
CA LEU A 28 3.60 -3.57 21.66
C LEU A 28 3.62 -2.59 20.49
N LYS A 29 3.49 -3.09 19.26
CA LYS A 29 3.46 -2.29 18.03
C LYS A 29 2.04 -2.11 17.55
N ILE A 30 1.65 -0.86 17.30
CA ILE A 30 0.31 -0.49 16.85
C ILE A 30 0.45 0.33 15.57
N ARG A 31 -0.28 -0.07 14.53
CA ARG A 31 -0.24 0.56 13.20
C ARG A 31 -1.65 0.66 12.61
N PRO A 32 -1.99 1.70 11.83
CA PRO A 32 -3.25 1.75 11.10
C PRO A 32 -3.40 0.52 10.22
N GLN A 33 -4.54 -0.16 10.28
CA GLN A 33 -4.85 -1.25 9.36
C GLN A 33 -5.35 -0.63 8.05
N ARG A 34 -4.43 -0.38 7.12
CA ARG A 34 -4.79 0.10 5.78
C ARG A 34 -5.46 -1.03 5.00
N PRO A 35 -6.65 -0.82 4.41
CA PRO A 35 -7.23 -1.80 3.52
C PRO A 35 -6.29 -2.03 2.33
N ARG A 36 -6.31 -3.24 1.77
CA ARG A 36 -5.65 -3.47 0.48
C ARG A 36 -6.33 -2.58 -0.55
N LYS A 37 -5.53 -1.80 -1.28
CA LYS A 37 -6.03 -1.00 -2.40
C LYS A 37 -6.68 -1.92 -3.42
N SER A 38 -7.83 -1.50 -3.93
CA SER A 38 -8.46 -2.14 -5.08
C SER A 38 -7.63 -1.90 -6.34
N LEU A 39 -7.79 -2.77 -7.35
CA LEU A 39 -7.16 -2.57 -8.66
C LEU A 39 -7.50 -1.18 -9.23
N ARG A 40 -8.74 -0.73 -9.04
CA ARG A 40 -9.19 0.59 -9.49
C ARG A 40 -8.40 1.73 -8.84
N GLU A 41 -8.26 1.71 -7.52
CA GLU A 41 -7.50 2.73 -6.78
C GLU A 41 -6.03 2.76 -7.23
N LEU A 42 -5.44 1.59 -7.50
CA LEU A 42 -4.09 1.51 -8.01
C LEU A 42 -3.96 2.12 -9.41
N LEU A 43 -4.92 1.85 -10.31
CA LEU A 43 -4.95 2.41 -11.65
C LEU A 43 -5.15 3.93 -11.63
N ASP A 44 -6.05 4.43 -10.78
CA ASP A 44 -6.32 5.87 -10.62
C ASP A 44 -5.08 6.62 -10.07
N GLU A 45 -4.29 5.99 -9.20
CA GLU A 45 -3.03 6.54 -8.68
C GLU A 45 -1.85 6.40 -9.64
N THR A 46 -1.98 5.58 -10.70
CA THR A 46 -0.89 5.35 -11.65
C THR A 46 -0.74 6.58 -12.55
N PRO A 47 0.41 7.28 -12.54
CA PRO A 47 0.56 8.47 -13.35
C PRO A 47 0.57 8.12 -14.84
N ALA A 48 -0.11 8.94 -15.64
CA ALA A 48 -0.14 8.77 -17.08
C ALA A 48 1.28 8.84 -17.67
N GLY A 49 1.59 7.94 -18.60
CA GLY A 49 2.86 7.95 -19.35
C GLY A 49 4.03 7.22 -18.69
N LEU A 50 3.87 6.59 -17.51
CA LEU A 50 4.91 5.80 -16.83
C LEU A 50 4.77 4.28 -17.00
N CYS A 51 3.68 3.81 -17.64
CA CYS A 51 3.31 2.39 -17.63
C CYS A 51 3.89 1.54 -18.77
N ARG A 52 4.65 2.14 -19.70
CA ARG A 52 5.32 1.39 -20.77
C ARG A 52 6.80 1.69 -20.73
N ALA A 53 7.60 0.64 -20.61
CA ALA A 53 9.01 0.71 -20.91
C ALA A 53 9.16 0.94 -22.42
N ASP A 54 10.02 1.87 -22.81
CA ASP A 54 10.37 2.09 -24.21
C ASP A 54 10.92 0.78 -24.81
N GLY A 55 10.44 0.40 -25.99
CA GLY A 55 10.87 -0.83 -26.65
C GLY A 55 10.07 -2.08 -26.28
N TRP A 56 9.14 -2.02 -25.30
CA TRP A 56 8.43 -3.21 -24.81
C TRP A 56 7.55 -3.87 -25.87
N ASP A 57 6.86 -3.08 -26.69
CA ASP A 57 6.00 -3.60 -27.76
C ASP A 57 6.84 -4.11 -28.95
N GLU A 58 8.10 -3.66 -29.06
CA GLU A 58 9.06 -4.03 -30.09
C GLU A 58 9.96 -5.23 -29.71
N LEU A 59 9.95 -5.67 -28.45
CA LEU A 59 10.70 -6.85 -28.01
C LEU A 59 10.14 -8.11 -28.67
N GLU A 60 11.02 -8.87 -29.33
CA GLU A 60 10.64 -10.17 -29.88
C GLU A 60 10.23 -11.14 -28.76
N ALA A 61 9.18 -11.92 -29.02
CA ALA A 61 8.75 -12.97 -28.10
C ALA A 61 9.84 -14.06 -28.01
N VAL A 62 10.67 -14.01 -26.97
CA VAL A 62 11.73 -14.99 -26.70
C VAL A 62 11.22 -16.31 -26.11
N GLY A 63 9.91 -16.61 -26.29
CA GLY A 63 9.23 -17.74 -25.67
C GLY A 63 9.95 -19.07 -25.87
N GLY A 64 10.51 -19.60 -24.78
CA GLY A 64 11.07 -20.94 -24.65
C GLY A 64 10.24 -21.82 -23.72
N GLU A 65 8.99 -21.44 -23.44
CA GLU A 65 8.04 -22.25 -22.68
C GLU A 65 7.62 -23.46 -23.55
N LEU A 66 8.14 -24.65 -23.21
CA LEU A 66 7.69 -25.95 -23.70
C LEU A 66 6.72 -26.57 -22.70
#